data_AF-A0A2V5VLX6-F1
#
_entry.id   AF-A0A2V5VLX6-F1
#
_cell.length_a   1.000
_cell.length_b   1.000
_cell.length_c   1.000
_cell.angle_alpha   90.00
_cell.angle_beta   90.00
_cell.angle_gamma   90.00
#
_symmetry.space_group_name_H-M   'P 1'
#
loop_
_entity.id
_entity.type
_entity.pdbx_description
1 polymer ?
#
loop_
_entity_poly.entity_id
_entity_poly.type
_entity_poly.pdbx_seq_one_letter_code
_entity_poly.pdbx_strand_id
1 'polypeptide(L)'
;TGAQSASPLLFPETVFNAPASHLAAIFGITGTSYTLVGDGAVGVLAVKMASDLLENAAFDFCLVVGAEEADWLLCDAYHKWRLLKNEPPIELFRDPPRGMVLSEGAGAVLLARQGREQIDAIDLGGNFSQRSEAKKIAGRVLHGLADENACIVASANGTFVDLAEREAIEHELPGALVYSPKAAFGESVGASAIWQVIVAAQSLRTKRLPPMLGSNAPRGLSFPESGETLHEKAIVLSCGLNQQIAGLRLRI
;
A
#
# COMPACT_ATOMS: atom_id res chain seq x y z
N THR A 1 36.75 15.01 -6.78
CA THR A 1 35.70 14.45 -7.65
C THR A 1 36.36 13.51 -8.65
N GLY A 2 36.15 12.19 -8.50
CA GLY A 2 36.78 11.17 -9.33
C GLY A 2 36.68 9.77 -8.71
N ALA A 3 37.35 8.76 -9.29
CA ALA A 3 37.34 7.37 -8.80
C ALA A 3 37.73 7.20 -7.31
N GLN A 4 38.37 8.20 -6.69
CA GLN A 4 38.73 8.19 -5.26
C GLN A 4 37.61 8.65 -4.32
N SER A 5 36.50 9.20 -4.82
CA SER A 5 35.34 9.57 -4.00
C SER A 5 34.22 8.52 -3.99
N ALA A 6 34.32 7.50 -4.85
CA ALA A 6 33.41 6.35 -4.82
C ALA A 6 34.01 5.28 -3.90
N SER A 7 33.45 5.11 -2.70
CA SER A 7 33.88 4.04 -1.81
C SER A 7 33.37 2.69 -2.33
N PRO A 8 34.23 1.69 -2.56
CA PRO A 8 33.79 0.33 -2.88
C PRO A 8 32.91 -0.29 -1.79
N LEU A 9 32.91 0.26 -0.57
CA LEU A 9 32.00 -0.15 0.51
C LEU A 9 30.62 0.48 0.38
N LEU A 10 30.49 1.65 -0.26
CA LEU A 10 29.21 2.33 -0.44
C LEU A 10 28.55 1.98 -1.77
N PHE A 11 29.31 1.52 -2.77
CA PHE A 11 28.75 1.12 -4.05
C PHE A 11 27.70 -0.01 -3.95
N PRO A 12 27.90 -1.07 -3.15
CA PRO A 12 26.86 -2.08 -2.93
C PRO A 12 25.59 -1.53 -2.28
N GLU A 13 25.66 -0.38 -1.60
CA GLU A 13 24.49 0.25 -0.96
C GLU A 13 23.64 1.07 -1.95
N THR A 14 24.05 1.23 -3.20
CA THR A 14 23.31 1.99 -4.22
C THR A 14 22.43 1.13 -5.12
N VAL A 15 22.47 -0.19 -4.96
CA VAL A 15 21.61 -1.12 -5.71
C VAL A 15 20.35 -1.42 -4.92
N PHE A 16 19.21 -1.51 -5.61
CA PHE A 16 17.90 -1.70 -4.97
C PHE A 16 17.82 -2.96 -4.08
N ASN A 17 18.63 -3.98 -4.35
CA ASN A 17 18.65 -5.22 -3.57
C ASN A 17 19.51 -5.18 -2.30
N ALA A 18 20.22 -4.07 -2.03
CA ALA A 18 21.02 -3.93 -0.82
C ALA A 18 20.20 -4.12 0.46
N PRO A 19 19.03 -3.47 0.65
CA PRO A 19 18.25 -3.62 1.87
C PRO A 19 17.81 -5.07 2.11
N ALA A 20 17.33 -5.77 1.07
CA ALA A 20 16.93 -7.16 1.17
C ALA A 20 18.13 -8.09 1.49
N SER A 21 19.31 -7.77 0.97
CA SER A 21 20.55 -8.52 1.24
C SER A 21 21.01 -8.34 2.68
N HIS A 22 20.93 -7.13 3.23
CA HIS A 22 21.22 -6.85 4.64
C HIS A 22 20.27 -7.58 5.58
N LEU A 23 18.96 -7.53 5.31
CA LEU A 23 17.98 -8.28 6.09
C LEU A 23 18.24 -9.78 6.04
N ALA A 24 18.58 -10.32 4.86
CA ALA A 24 18.92 -11.73 4.73
C ALA A 24 20.17 -12.09 5.56
N ALA A 25 21.21 -11.27 5.55
CA ALA A 25 22.40 -11.49 6.35
C ALA A 25 22.12 -11.40 7.86
N ILE A 26 21.35 -10.40 8.31
CA ILE A 26 21.00 -10.19 9.73
C ILE A 26 20.16 -11.36 10.27
N PHE A 27 19.17 -11.82 9.50
CA PHE A 27 18.28 -12.90 9.91
C PHE A 27 18.80 -14.30 9.57
N GLY A 28 19.96 -14.41 8.92
CA GLY A 28 20.50 -15.70 8.46
C GLY A 28 19.62 -16.39 7.42
N ILE A 29 18.90 -15.62 6.60
CA ILE A 29 18.04 -16.16 5.53
C ILE A 29 18.94 -16.65 4.40
N THR A 30 18.99 -17.98 4.22
CA THR A 30 19.73 -18.63 3.13
C THR A 30 18.85 -18.98 1.93
N GLY A 31 17.55 -18.64 2.01
CA GLY A 31 16.59 -18.82 0.93
C GLY A 31 16.72 -17.77 -0.18
N THR A 32 15.74 -17.72 -1.06
CA THR A 32 15.69 -16.73 -2.14
C THR A 32 15.42 -15.33 -1.61
N SER A 33 16.13 -14.33 -2.13
CA SER A 33 15.91 -12.92 -1.85
C SER A 33 15.62 -12.16 -3.14
N TYR A 34 14.51 -11.42 -3.17
CA TYR A 34 14.05 -10.65 -4.32
C TYR A 34 13.75 -9.21 -3.91
N THR A 35 14.02 -8.28 -4.83
CA THR A 35 13.61 -6.89 -4.69
C THR A 35 12.73 -6.52 -5.86
N LEU A 36 11.50 -6.12 -5.54
CA LEU A 36 10.58 -5.58 -6.52
C LEU A 36 10.65 -4.06 -6.47
N VAL A 37 10.87 -3.46 -7.63
CA VAL A 37 10.87 -2.01 -7.82
C VAL A 37 9.62 -1.64 -8.56
N GLY A 38 8.88 -0.68 -8.02
CA GLY A 38 7.62 -0.22 -8.57
C GLY A 38 7.10 0.96 -7.76
N ASP A 39 5.86 1.32 -8.02
CA ASP A 39 5.18 2.44 -7.37
C ASP A 39 4.26 1.94 -6.23
N GLY A 40 3.30 2.72 -5.75
CA GLY A 40 2.46 2.39 -4.59
C GLY A 40 1.85 0.97 -4.58
N ALA A 41 1.50 0.40 -5.73
CA ALA A 41 0.95 -0.95 -5.81
C ALA A 41 1.98 -2.09 -5.65
N VAL A 42 3.29 -1.80 -5.67
CA VAL A 42 4.36 -2.81 -5.64
C VAL A 42 4.31 -3.71 -4.39
N GLY A 43 3.83 -3.21 -3.26
CA GLY A 43 3.67 -4.02 -2.05
C GLY A 43 2.66 -5.15 -2.22
N VAL A 44 1.57 -4.93 -2.96
CA VAL A 44 0.58 -5.99 -3.27
C VAL A 44 1.21 -7.03 -4.20
N LEU A 45 2.01 -6.59 -5.19
CA LEU A 45 2.76 -7.48 -6.06
C LEU A 45 3.78 -8.34 -5.28
N ALA A 46 4.45 -7.75 -4.30
CA ALA A 46 5.38 -8.47 -3.43
C ALA A 46 4.66 -9.53 -2.58
N VAL A 47 3.47 -9.21 -2.07
CA VAL A 47 2.61 -10.17 -1.35
C VAL A 47 2.13 -11.30 -2.28
N LYS A 48 1.77 -10.99 -3.54
CA LYS A 48 1.43 -12.02 -4.53
C LYS A 48 2.62 -12.93 -4.81
N MET A 49 3.79 -12.36 -5.08
CA MET A 49 4.99 -13.13 -5.37
C MET A 49 5.36 -14.04 -4.20
N ALA A 50 5.28 -13.54 -2.97
CA ALA A 50 5.50 -14.35 -1.77
C ALA A 50 4.46 -15.47 -1.61
N SER A 51 3.19 -15.20 -1.92
CA SER A 51 2.13 -16.23 -1.93
C SER A 51 2.43 -17.33 -2.95
N ASP A 52 2.89 -16.96 -4.15
CA ASP A 52 3.24 -17.91 -5.22
C ASP A 52 4.48 -18.74 -4.85
N LEU A 53 5.47 -18.14 -4.20
CA LEU A 53 6.65 -18.86 -3.70
C LEU A 53 6.25 -19.92 -2.66
N LEU A 54 5.26 -19.64 -1.79
CA LEU A 54 4.79 -20.57 -0.77
C LEU A 54 4.00 -21.77 -1.31
N GLU A 55 3.56 -21.73 -2.56
CA GLU A 55 3.01 -22.90 -3.26
C GLU A 55 4.07 -23.99 -3.44
N ASN A 56 5.35 -23.60 -3.49
CA ASN A 56 6.45 -24.55 -3.46
C ASN A 56 6.75 -24.99 -2.02
N ALA A 57 6.66 -26.31 -1.78
CA ALA A 57 6.90 -26.92 -0.48
C ALA A 57 8.33 -26.68 0.07
N ALA A 58 9.27 -26.20 -0.73
CA ALA A 58 10.60 -25.80 -0.29
C ALA A 58 10.64 -24.52 0.57
N PHE A 59 9.58 -23.71 0.56
CA PHE A 59 9.49 -22.48 1.35
C PHE A 59 8.43 -22.62 2.44
N ASP A 60 8.79 -22.52 3.70
CA ASP A 60 7.82 -22.54 4.80
C ASP A 60 7.26 -21.15 5.12
N PHE A 61 8.09 -20.12 4.94
CA PHE A 61 7.78 -18.74 5.23
C PHE A 61 8.35 -17.82 4.16
N CYS A 62 7.64 -16.72 3.89
CA CYS A 62 8.16 -15.62 3.09
C CYS A 62 8.01 -14.30 3.87
N LEU A 63 9.13 -13.63 4.13
CA LEU A 63 9.16 -12.30 4.72
C LEU A 63 9.04 -11.26 3.60
N VAL A 64 7.97 -10.48 3.63
CA VAL A 64 7.77 -9.35 2.72
C VAL A 64 8.02 -8.06 3.49
N VAL A 65 8.94 -7.23 2.99
CA VAL A 65 9.31 -5.95 3.59
C VAL A 65 9.17 -4.85 2.55
N GLY A 66 8.52 -3.75 2.94
CA GLY A 66 8.51 -2.50 2.18
C GLY A 66 9.14 -1.42 3.04
N ALA A 67 10.09 -0.67 2.50
CA ALA A 67 10.76 0.42 3.17
C ALA A 67 10.98 1.57 2.18
N GLU A 68 10.84 2.80 2.67
CA GLU A 68 11.03 4.02 1.91
C GLU A 68 11.72 5.07 2.80
N GLU A 69 12.67 5.81 2.23
CA GLU A 69 13.39 6.89 2.91
C GLU A 69 13.02 8.23 2.26
N ALA A 70 12.74 9.24 3.07
CA ALA A 70 12.43 10.56 2.55
C ALA A 70 13.73 11.37 2.39
N ASP A 71 14.14 11.61 1.15
CA ASP A 71 15.25 12.51 0.84
C ASP A 71 14.76 13.79 0.14
N TRP A 72 15.53 14.88 0.29
CA TRP A 72 15.20 16.18 -0.30
C TRP A 72 15.06 16.12 -1.84
N LEU A 73 15.81 15.24 -2.52
CA LEU A 73 15.73 15.08 -3.97
C LEU A 73 14.41 14.44 -4.39
N LEU A 74 13.94 13.44 -3.63
CA LEU A 74 12.63 12.84 -3.84
C LEU A 74 11.52 13.88 -3.58
N CYS A 75 11.61 14.61 -2.46
CA CYS A 75 10.68 15.69 -2.15
C CYS A 75 10.61 16.74 -3.28
N ASP A 76 11.75 17.21 -3.80
CA ASP A 76 11.80 18.16 -4.91
C ASP A 76 11.22 17.60 -6.21
N ALA A 77 11.47 16.32 -6.52
CA ALA A 77 10.90 15.66 -7.69
C ALA A 77 9.36 15.58 -7.62
N TYR A 78 8.82 15.07 -6.50
CA TYR A 78 7.37 14.98 -6.31
C TYR A 78 6.71 16.37 -6.24
N HIS A 79 7.40 17.39 -5.71
CA HIS A 79 6.93 18.78 -5.74
C HIS A 79 6.85 19.31 -7.18
N LYS A 80 7.88 19.08 -8.00
CA LYS A 80 7.90 19.48 -9.43
C LYS A 80 6.81 18.77 -10.25
N TRP A 81 6.47 17.53 -9.89
CA TRP A 81 5.33 16.81 -10.45
C TRP A 81 3.97 17.27 -9.94
N ARG A 82 3.95 18.25 -9.01
CA ARG A 82 2.74 18.81 -8.39
C ARG A 82 1.90 17.76 -7.66
N LEU A 83 2.58 16.77 -7.09
CA LEU A 83 1.95 15.70 -6.30
C LEU A 83 1.96 16.03 -4.80
N LEU A 84 2.84 16.92 -4.34
CA LEU A 84 2.93 17.31 -2.93
C LEU A 84 2.09 18.55 -2.61
N LYS A 85 1.61 18.60 -1.36
CA LYS A 85 1.09 19.81 -0.72
C LYS A 85 2.11 20.40 0.25
N ASN A 86 1.92 21.66 0.63
CA ASN A 86 2.89 22.38 1.48
C ASN A 86 2.76 22.04 2.98
N GLU A 87 1.56 21.67 3.46
CA GLU A 87 1.30 21.49 4.89
C GLU A 87 0.33 20.32 5.15
N PRO A 88 0.55 19.50 6.20
CA PRO A 88 -0.41 18.49 6.64
C PRO A 88 -1.71 19.14 7.16
N PRO A 89 -2.83 18.37 7.27
CA PRO A 89 -2.97 16.94 6.97
C PRO A 89 -3.22 16.66 5.47
N ILE A 90 -3.12 15.41 5.03
CA ILE A 90 -3.58 15.02 3.68
C ILE A 90 -5.11 15.12 3.63
N GLU A 91 -5.64 15.70 2.55
CA GLU A 91 -7.08 15.87 2.35
C GLU A 91 -7.59 14.75 1.44
N LEU A 92 -7.96 13.63 2.06
CA LEU A 92 -8.31 12.38 1.36
C LEU A 92 -9.57 12.52 0.51
N PHE A 93 -9.56 11.95 -0.71
CA PHE A 93 -10.73 11.93 -1.61
C PHE A 93 -11.33 13.30 -1.94
N ARG A 94 -10.57 14.37 -1.72
CA ARG A 94 -11.00 15.75 -1.99
C ARG A 94 -11.10 15.99 -3.49
N ASP A 95 -12.12 16.74 -3.89
CA ASP A 95 -12.29 17.27 -5.24
C ASP A 95 -12.40 18.81 -5.22
N PRO A 96 -11.46 19.56 -5.81
CA PRO A 96 -10.23 19.09 -6.46
C PRO A 96 -9.17 18.61 -5.44
N PRO A 97 -8.30 17.65 -5.82
CA PRO A 97 -7.23 17.16 -4.96
C PRO A 97 -6.18 18.25 -4.69
N ARG A 98 -5.56 18.21 -3.51
CA ARG A 98 -4.53 19.19 -3.09
C ARG A 98 -3.11 18.63 -2.99
N GLY A 99 -2.93 17.33 -3.20
CA GLY A 99 -1.64 16.67 -3.10
C GLY A 99 -1.45 15.95 -1.78
N MET A 100 -0.42 15.12 -1.76
CA MET A 100 -0.02 14.27 -0.65
C MET A 100 1.06 14.94 0.22
N VAL A 101 1.37 14.31 1.35
CA VAL A 101 2.57 14.59 2.14
C VAL A 101 3.47 13.36 2.02
N LEU A 102 4.70 13.55 1.51
CA LEU A 102 5.67 12.46 1.43
C LEU A 102 6.11 12.06 2.83
N SER A 103 6.27 10.76 3.05
CA SER A 103 6.73 10.19 4.31
C SER A 103 7.77 9.11 4.09
N GLU A 104 8.41 8.72 5.18
CA GLU A 104 9.35 7.62 5.26
C GLU A 104 8.88 6.54 6.23
N GLY A 105 9.49 5.37 6.12
CA GLY A 105 9.35 4.29 7.09
C GLY A 105 9.29 2.93 6.44
N ALA A 106 8.99 1.92 7.25
CA ALA A 106 9.00 0.53 6.81
C ALA A 106 7.85 -0.27 7.43
N GLY A 107 7.53 -1.37 6.78
CA GLY A 107 6.60 -2.38 7.26
C GLY A 107 7.06 -3.77 6.83
N ALA A 108 6.74 -4.77 7.63
CA ALA A 108 7.04 -6.16 7.32
C ALA A 108 5.85 -7.05 7.65
N VAL A 109 5.59 -8.03 6.78
CA VAL A 109 4.61 -9.10 7.01
C VAL A 109 5.27 -10.44 6.73
N LEU A 110 5.00 -11.42 7.59
CA LEU A 110 5.48 -12.79 7.43
C LEU A 110 4.33 -13.65 6.91
N LEU A 111 4.49 -14.20 5.71
CA LEU A 111 3.52 -15.10 5.11
C LEU A 111 3.91 -16.54 5.39
N ALA A 112 2.91 -17.38 5.59
CA ALA A 112 3.01 -18.83 5.71
C ALA A 112 1.82 -19.47 4.98
N ARG A 113 1.91 -20.76 4.65
CA ARG A 113 0.80 -21.51 4.01
C ARG A 113 -0.49 -21.51 4.84
N GLN A 114 -0.37 -21.41 6.16
CA GLN A 114 -1.50 -21.41 7.09
C GLN A 114 -1.28 -20.32 8.12
N GLY A 115 -2.35 -19.60 8.43
CA GLY A 115 -2.35 -18.49 9.37
C GLY A 115 -3.77 -18.19 9.82
N ARG A 116 -3.88 -17.42 10.90
CA ARG A 116 -5.16 -16.92 11.39
C ARG A 116 -5.76 -15.94 10.39
N GLU A 117 -4.99 -14.94 9.99
CA GLU A 117 -5.35 -14.04 8.89
C GLU A 117 -4.94 -14.70 7.57
N GLN A 118 -5.87 -14.77 6.62
CA GLN A 118 -5.68 -15.45 5.35
C GLN A 118 -5.92 -14.47 4.21
N ILE A 119 -5.01 -14.48 3.23
CA ILE A 119 -5.23 -13.81 1.96
C ILE A 119 -6.13 -14.73 1.12
N ASP A 120 -7.37 -14.34 0.88
CA ASP A 120 -8.33 -15.17 0.13
C ASP A 120 -8.47 -14.78 -1.34
N ALA A 121 -8.03 -13.56 -1.71
CA ALA A 121 -7.98 -13.10 -3.09
C ALA A 121 -6.89 -12.04 -3.28
N ILE A 122 -6.25 -12.04 -4.45
CA ILE A 122 -5.33 -10.98 -4.90
C ILE A 122 -5.66 -10.67 -6.36
N ASP A 123 -5.90 -9.40 -6.67
CA ASP A 123 -5.99 -8.90 -8.04
C ASP A 123 -4.78 -8.00 -8.31
N LEU A 124 -3.93 -8.42 -9.24
CA LEU A 124 -2.73 -7.66 -9.64
C LEU A 124 -3.04 -6.35 -10.37
N GLY A 125 -4.32 -6.10 -10.63
CA GLY A 125 -4.84 -4.92 -11.27
C GLY A 125 -4.16 -4.66 -12.60
N GLY A 126 -3.65 -3.46 -12.80
CA GLY A 126 -3.04 -3.09 -14.07
C GLY A 126 -2.45 -1.70 -14.08
N ASN A 127 -1.82 -1.37 -15.21
CA ASN A 127 -1.21 -0.07 -15.43
C ASN A 127 -2.19 0.89 -16.15
N PHE A 128 -2.12 2.19 -15.88
CA PHE A 128 -2.97 3.22 -16.48
C PHE A 128 -2.18 4.44 -16.93
N SER A 129 -2.35 4.87 -18.17
CA SER A 129 -1.74 6.12 -18.67
C SER A 129 -2.68 7.32 -18.52
N GLN A 130 -3.98 7.06 -18.36
CA GLN A 130 -5.04 8.06 -18.31
C GLN A 130 -5.95 7.86 -17.11
N ARG A 131 -6.57 8.96 -16.64
CA ARG A 131 -7.49 8.92 -15.49
C ARG A 131 -8.71 8.01 -15.71
N SER A 132 -9.20 7.92 -16.95
CA SER A 132 -10.31 7.04 -17.31
C SER A 132 -9.96 5.56 -17.20
N GLU A 133 -8.69 5.21 -17.43
CA GLU A 133 -8.18 3.83 -17.25
C GLU A 133 -8.04 3.50 -15.77
N ALA A 134 -7.53 4.44 -14.96
CA ALA A 134 -7.46 4.28 -13.51
C ALA A 134 -8.83 3.92 -12.91
N LYS A 135 -9.90 4.61 -13.34
CA LYS A 135 -11.29 4.31 -12.94
C LYS A 135 -11.69 2.89 -13.28
N LYS A 136 -11.46 2.46 -14.53
CA LYS A 136 -11.82 1.12 -15.00
C LYS A 136 -11.06 0.04 -14.23
N ILE A 137 -9.77 0.25 -13.97
CA ILE A 137 -8.93 -0.72 -13.26
C ILE A 137 -9.30 -0.78 -11.79
N ALA A 138 -9.47 0.36 -11.11
CA ALA A 138 -9.94 0.41 -9.73
C ALA A 138 -11.30 -0.29 -9.57
N GLY A 139 -12.26 0.01 -10.46
CA GLY A 139 -13.56 -0.64 -10.48
C GLY A 139 -13.45 -2.15 -10.67
N ARG A 140 -12.66 -2.63 -11.65
CA ARG A 140 -12.45 -4.08 -11.86
C ARG A 140 -11.82 -4.76 -10.66
N VAL A 141 -10.74 -4.19 -10.11
CA VAL A 141 -10.03 -4.74 -8.95
C VAL A 141 -11.00 -4.84 -7.78
N LEU A 142 -11.74 -3.77 -7.50
CA LEU A 142 -12.67 -3.77 -6.37
C LEU A 142 -13.84 -4.71 -6.60
N HIS A 143 -14.37 -4.79 -7.82
CA HIS A 143 -15.42 -5.76 -8.21
C HIS A 143 -14.99 -7.21 -7.93
N GLY A 144 -13.76 -7.58 -8.32
CA GLY A 144 -13.22 -8.93 -8.10
C GLY A 144 -12.96 -9.25 -6.62
N LEU A 145 -12.73 -8.21 -5.80
CA LEU A 145 -12.48 -8.33 -4.37
C LEU A 145 -13.72 -8.07 -3.51
N ALA A 146 -14.84 -7.65 -4.10
CA ALA A 146 -16.01 -7.18 -3.37
C ALA A 146 -16.57 -8.25 -2.42
N ASP A 147 -16.93 -7.82 -1.21
CA ASP A 147 -17.63 -8.59 -0.19
C ASP A 147 -18.37 -7.64 0.74
N GLU A 148 -19.66 -7.90 1.00
CA GLU A 148 -20.52 -7.01 1.79
C GLU A 148 -20.04 -6.84 3.25
N ASN A 149 -19.30 -7.81 3.78
CA ASN A 149 -18.76 -7.79 5.14
C ASN A 149 -17.30 -7.28 5.21
N ALA A 150 -16.81 -6.66 4.13
CA ALA A 150 -15.46 -6.12 4.08
C ALA A 150 -15.39 -4.63 4.47
N CYS A 151 -14.39 -4.27 5.27
CA CYS A 151 -13.90 -2.90 5.30
C CYS A 151 -12.89 -2.67 4.16
N ILE A 152 -12.67 -1.42 3.79
CA ILE A 152 -11.69 -1.04 2.76
C ILE A 152 -10.55 -0.28 3.43
N VAL A 153 -9.34 -0.81 3.31
CA VAL A 153 -8.10 -0.09 3.57
C VAL A 153 -7.62 0.52 2.26
N ALA A 154 -8.09 1.74 2.02
CA ALA A 154 -7.88 2.48 0.78
C ALA A 154 -6.46 3.04 0.67
N SER A 155 -6.03 3.29 -0.56
CA SER A 155 -4.79 3.99 -0.88
C SER A 155 -4.89 5.43 -0.40
N ALA A 156 -5.90 6.17 -0.88
CA ALA A 156 -6.22 7.55 -0.52
C ALA A 156 -4.97 8.43 -0.46
N ASN A 157 -4.42 8.76 -1.63
CA ASN A 157 -3.13 9.43 -1.74
C ASN A 157 -3.27 10.96 -1.55
N GLY A 158 -4.47 11.52 -1.58
CA GLY A 158 -4.71 12.97 -1.65
C GLY A 158 -4.49 13.56 -3.05
N THR A 159 -4.42 12.71 -4.08
CA THR A 159 -4.12 13.11 -5.47
C THR A 159 -5.29 12.82 -6.41
N PHE A 160 -5.07 12.98 -7.72
CA PHE A 160 -6.11 12.73 -8.73
C PHE A 160 -6.59 11.27 -8.77
N VAL A 161 -5.79 10.33 -8.25
CA VAL A 161 -6.13 8.91 -8.25
C VAL A 161 -7.24 8.60 -7.23
N ASP A 162 -7.33 9.37 -6.15
CA ASP A 162 -8.38 9.25 -5.14
C ASP A 162 -9.79 9.36 -5.73
N LEU A 163 -9.97 10.13 -6.82
CA LEU A 163 -11.28 10.26 -7.47
C LEU A 163 -11.69 8.95 -8.16
N ALA A 164 -10.73 8.24 -8.76
CA ALA A 164 -10.97 6.93 -9.36
C ALA A 164 -11.23 5.87 -8.29
N GLU A 165 -10.47 5.94 -7.19
CA GLU A 165 -10.67 5.06 -6.03
C GLU A 165 -12.04 5.28 -5.38
N ARG A 166 -12.43 6.54 -5.11
CA ARG A 166 -13.73 6.89 -4.54
C ARG A 166 -14.89 6.37 -5.38
N GLU A 167 -14.84 6.62 -6.69
CA GLU A 167 -15.89 6.19 -7.62
C GLU A 167 -16.03 4.66 -7.67
N ALA A 168 -14.91 3.93 -7.64
CA ALA A 168 -14.94 2.47 -7.55
C ALA A 168 -15.58 2.00 -6.23
N ILE A 169 -15.21 2.61 -5.10
CA ILE A 169 -15.77 2.27 -3.78
C ILE A 169 -17.27 2.52 -3.72
N GLU A 170 -17.71 3.71 -4.15
CA GLU A 170 -19.13 4.10 -4.17
C GLU A 170 -19.99 3.17 -5.04
N HIS A 171 -19.41 2.63 -6.13
CA HIS A 171 -20.13 1.75 -7.06
C HIS A 171 -20.16 0.29 -6.59
N GLU A 172 -19.01 -0.27 -6.21
CA GLU A 172 -18.89 -1.71 -5.93
C GLU A 172 -19.25 -2.07 -4.48
N LEU A 173 -18.98 -1.18 -3.52
CA LEU A 173 -19.17 -1.43 -2.09
C LEU A 173 -19.77 -0.20 -1.38
N PRO A 174 -21.00 0.21 -1.77
CA PRO A 174 -21.64 1.37 -1.18
C PRO A 174 -21.86 1.14 0.33
N GLY A 175 -21.35 2.07 1.14
CA GLY A 175 -21.50 2.02 2.60
C GLY A 175 -20.41 1.21 3.33
N ALA A 176 -19.46 0.60 2.61
CA ALA A 176 -18.30 -0.01 3.26
C ALA A 176 -17.52 1.02 4.08
N LEU A 177 -17.00 0.58 5.22
CA LEU A 177 -16.14 1.40 6.07
C LEU A 177 -14.78 1.57 5.40
N VAL A 178 -14.37 2.81 5.17
CA VAL A 178 -13.10 3.17 4.51
C VAL A 178 -12.12 3.74 5.51
N TYR A 179 -10.91 3.19 5.53
CA TYR A 179 -9.79 3.68 6.31
C TYR A 179 -8.54 3.82 5.42
N SER A 180 -7.69 4.80 5.68
CA SER A 180 -6.36 4.90 5.05
C SER A 180 -5.30 5.24 6.09
N PRO A 181 -4.24 4.43 6.22
CA PRO A 181 -3.13 4.76 7.11
C PRO A 181 -2.39 6.04 6.72
N LYS A 182 -2.50 6.48 5.45
CA LYS A 182 -1.81 7.66 4.94
C LYS A 182 -2.32 8.96 5.56
N ALA A 183 -3.54 8.97 6.11
CA ALA A 183 -4.03 10.07 6.92
C ALA A 183 -3.13 10.39 8.12
N ALA A 184 -2.53 9.35 8.71
CA ALA A 184 -1.66 9.47 9.89
C ALA A 184 -0.17 9.51 9.52
N PHE A 185 0.24 8.68 8.55
CA PHE A 185 1.65 8.47 8.26
C PHE A 185 2.19 9.24 7.07
N GLY A 186 1.33 9.68 6.14
CA GLY A 186 1.75 10.20 4.83
C GLY A 186 1.86 9.11 3.75
N GLU A 187 2.40 9.47 2.59
CA GLU A 187 2.67 8.56 1.47
C GLU A 187 4.13 8.13 1.42
N SER A 188 4.37 6.82 1.50
CA SER A 188 5.69 6.16 1.45
C SER A 188 5.76 5.07 0.38
N VAL A 189 5.05 5.25 -0.72
CA VAL A 189 5.12 4.41 -1.93
C VAL A 189 5.00 2.91 -1.57
N GLY A 190 6.07 2.13 -1.73
CA GLY A 190 6.06 0.69 -1.46
C GLY A 190 5.83 0.33 0.00
N ALA A 191 6.33 1.13 0.95
CA ALA A 191 6.12 0.90 2.38
C ALA A 191 4.65 1.11 2.77
N SER A 192 3.96 2.08 2.16
CA SER A 192 2.56 2.34 2.42
C SER A 192 1.64 1.16 2.07
N ALA A 193 1.90 0.44 0.98
CA ALA A 193 1.13 -0.77 0.68
C ALA A 193 1.28 -1.83 1.78
N ILE A 194 2.47 -1.99 2.35
CA ILE A 194 2.67 -2.92 3.47
C ILE A 194 1.97 -2.42 4.74
N TRP A 195 1.98 -1.11 5.00
CA TRP A 195 1.19 -0.53 6.10
C TRP A 195 -0.30 -0.81 5.94
N GLN A 196 -0.84 -0.70 4.72
CA GLN A 196 -2.24 -1.02 4.46
C GLN A 196 -2.55 -2.49 4.77
N VAL A 197 -1.67 -3.43 4.39
CA VAL A 197 -1.81 -4.86 4.73
C VAL A 197 -1.75 -5.08 6.25
N ILE A 198 -0.81 -4.44 6.94
CA ILE A 198 -0.68 -4.52 8.41
C ILE A 198 -1.96 -3.99 9.08
N VAL A 199 -2.46 -2.83 8.64
CA VAL A 199 -3.70 -2.24 9.17
C VAL A 199 -4.90 -3.14 8.90
N ALA A 200 -5.02 -3.70 7.70
CA ALA A 200 -6.09 -4.64 7.37
C ALA A 200 -6.07 -5.86 8.30
N ALA A 201 -4.91 -6.51 8.45
CA ALA A 201 -4.75 -7.66 9.35
C ALA A 201 -5.03 -7.30 10.82
N GLN A 202 -4.53 -6.16 11.30
CA GLN A 202 -4.76 -5.71 12.67
C GLN A 202 -6.21 -5.33 12.93
N SER A 203 -6.89 -4.74 11.94
CA SER A 203 -8.32 -4.43 12.05
C SER A 203 -9.15 -5.70 12.20
N LEU A 204 -8.82 -6.77 11.47
CA LEU A 204 -9.50 -8.06 11.55
C LEU A 204 -9.29 -8.75 12.90
N ARG A 205 -8.06 -8.66 13.43
CA ARG A 205 -7.66 -9.25 14.70
C ARG A 205 -8.29 -8.58 15.90
N THR A 206 -8.24 -7.25 15.90
CA THR A 206 -8.66 -6.43 17.04
C THR A 206 -10.10 -5.99 16.94
N LYS A 207 -10.72 -6.15 15.77
CA LYS A 207 -12.06 -5.64 15.43
C LYS A 207 -12.15 -4.14 15.72
N ARG A 208 -11.11 -3.38 15.39
CA ARG A 208 -11.00 -1.95 15.68
C ARG A 208 -10.30 -1.22 14.55
N LEU A 209 -10.78 -0.02 14.25
CA LEU A 209 -10.09 0.98 13.45
C LEU A 209 -10.12 2.31 14.20
N PRO A 210 -8.99 3.04 14.26
CA PRO A 210 -8.99 4.37 14.84
C PRO A 210 -9.76 5.34 13.93
N PRO A 211 -10.20 6.50 14.45
CA PRO A 211 -10.81 7.52 13.62
C PRO A 211 -9.88 7.97 12.49
N MET A 212 -10.44 8.27 11.31
CA MET A 212 -9.66 8.82 10.19
C MET A 212 -9.14 10.21 10.56
N LEU A 213 -7.82 10.41 10.53
CA LEU A 213 -7.22 11.71 10.87
C LEU A 213 -7.39 12.74 9.76
N GLY A 214 -7.59 14.01 10.15
CA GLY A 214 -7.44 15.16 9.26
C GLY A 214 -8.48 15.30 8.16
N SER A 215 -9.55 14.49 8.13
CA SER A 215 -10.62 14.59 7.13
C SER A 215 -11.95 14.04 7.65
N ASN A 216 -13.03 14.79 7.44
CA ASN A 216 -14.38 14.25 7.55
C ASN A 216 -14.65 13.36 6.33
N ALA A 217 -15.53 12.36 6.48
CA ALA A 217 -15.95 11.54 5.35
C ALA A 217 -16.58 12.42 4.26
N PRO A 218 -16.08 12.38 3.00
CA PRO A 218 -16.77 13.03 1.91
C PRO A 218 -18.11 12.33 1.66
N ARG A 219 -19.03 13.02 0.99
CA ARG A 219 -20.31 12.43 0.58
C ARG A 219 -20.04 11.15 -0.23
N GLY A 220 -20.65 10.04 0.18
CA GLY A 220 -20.55 8.74 -0.49
C GLY A 220 -19.62 7.73 0.20
N LEU A 221 -18.73 8.19 1.07
CA LEU A 221 -17.86 7.31 1.86
C LEU A 221 -18.24 7.33 3.35
N SER A 222 -17.90 6.25 4.06
CA SER A 222 -18.07 6.14 5.51
C SER A 222 -16.71 5.91 6.16
N PHE A 223 -16.33 6.76 7.12
CA PHE A 223 -15.07 6.64 7.87
C PHE A 223 -15.34 6.18 9.30
N PRO A 224 -14.38 5.50 9.95
CA PRO A 224 -14.52 5.15 11.37
C PRO A 224 -14.57 6.42 12.24
N GLU A 225 -15.56 6.53 13.13
CA GLU A 225 -15.73 7.68 14.03
C GLU A 225 -15.22 7.40 15.46
N SER A 226 -15.42 6.18 15.98
CA SER A 226 -14.69 5.60 17.11
C SER A 226 -15.12 4.14 17.32
N GLY A 227 -14.17 3.24 17.61
CA GLY A 227 -14.47 1.97 18.26
C GLY A 227 -14.42 0.70 17.39
N GLU A 228 -15.17 -0.29 17.86
CA GLU A 228 -15.19 -1.65 17.36
C GLU A 228 -15.88 -1.75 16.00
N THR A 229 -15.34 -2.61 15.14
CA THR A 229 -15.77 -2.80 13.76
C THR A 229 -16.24 -4.24 13.57
N LEU A 230 -17.39 -4.42 12.93
CA LEU A 230 -18.03 -5.72 12.73
C LEU A 230 -17.77 -6.29 11.32
N HIS A 231 -16.53 -6.21 10.85
CA HIS A 231 -16.11 -6.78 9.56
C HIS A 231 -15.32 -8.07 9.75
N GLU A 232 -15.53 -9.03 8.85
CA GLU A 232 -14.81 -10.30 8.82
C GLU A 232 -13.75 -10.34 7.72
N LYS A 233 -13.83 -9.37 6.80
CA LYS A 233 -12.87 -9.21 5.71
C LYS A 233 -12.36 -7.78 5.64
N ALA A 234 -11.18 -7.63 5.06
CA ALA A 234 -10.57 -6.33 4.80
C ALA A 234 -9.98 -6.35 3.38
N ILE A 235 -10.41 -5.41 2.55
CA ILE A 235 -9.87 -5.22 1.21
C ILE A 235 -8.80 -4.14 1.28
N VAL A 236 -7.59 -4.47 0.85
CA VAL A 236 -6.52 -3.49 0.63
C VAL A 236 -6.56 -3.10 -0.83
N LEU A 237 -6.76 -1.82 -1.11
CA LEU A 237 -6.64 -1.26 -2.44
C LEU A 237 -5.42 -0.33 -2.47
N SER A 238 -4.44 -0.63 -3.31
CA SER A 238 -3.25 0.20 -3.47
C SER A 238 -3.21 0.80 -4.86
N CYS A 239 -3.13 2.13 -4.89
CA CYS A 239 -3.13 2.92 -6.10
C CYS A 239 -1.85 3.74 -6.14
N GLY A 240 -0.98 3.43 -7.09
CA GLY A 240 0.23 4.18 -7.38
C GLY A 240 -0.06 5.50 -8.11
N LEU A 241 0.82 6.48 -7.89
CA LEU A 241 0.82 7.80 -8.53
C LEU A 241 1.34 7.74 -9.97
N ASN A 242 2.24 6.80 -10.22
CA ASN A 242 2.88 6.44 -11.47
C ASN A 242 2.28 5.13 -12.02
N GLN A 243 0.96 5.16 -12.18
CA GLN A 243 0.21 4.33 -13.13
C GLN A 243 -0.16 2.91 -12.69
N GLN A 244 0.05 2.43 -11.47
CA GLN A 244 -0.33 1.04 -11.13
C GLN A 244 -1.46 0.97 -10.09
N ILE A 245 -2.41 0.06 -10.27
CA ILE A 245 -3.42 -0.26 -9.24
C ILE A 245 -3.37 -1.77 -9.01
N ALA A 246 -3.47 -2.19 -7.76
CA ALA A 246 -3.64 -3.59 -7.37
C ALA A 246 -4.41 -3.68 -6.05
N GLY A 247 -4.94 -4.85 -5.73
CA GLY A 247 -5.62 -5.06 -4.46
C GLY A 247 -5.53 -6.50 -3.97
N LEU A 248 -5.81 -6.67 -2.69
CA LEU A 248 -5.95 -7.98 -2.07
C LEU A 248 -7.06 -7.96 -1.02
N ARG A 249 -7.58 -9.13 -0.68
CA ARG A 249 -8.55 -9.30 0.39
C ARG A 249 -8.02 -10.25 1.44
N LEU A 250 -8.11 -9.80 2.69
CA LEU A 250 -7.81 -10.58 3.89
C LEU A 250 -9.12 -11.03 4.55
N ARG A 251 -9.09 -12.20 5.17
CA ARG A 251 -10.13 -12.69 6.07
C ARG A 251 -9.52 -13.31 7.33
N ILE A 252 -10.33 -13.50 8.36
CA ILE A 252 -9.97 -14.22 9.59
C ILE A 252 -10.83 -15.46 9.79
#